data_AF-A0A397ITH0-F1
#
_entry.id   AF-A0A397ITH0-F1
#
_cell.length_a   1.000
_cell.length_b   1.000
_cell.length_c   1.000
_cell.angle_alpha   90.00
_cell.angle_beta   90.00
_cell.angle_gamma   90.00
#
_symmetry.space_group_name_H-M   'P 1'
#
loop_
_entity.id
_entity.type
_entity.pdbx_description
1 polymer ?
#
loop_
_entity_poly.entity_id
_entity_poly.type
_entity_poly.pdbx_seq_one_letter_code
_entity_poly.pdbx_strand_id
1 'polypeptide(L)'
;MRGRFLNHNFDWIESHASSAKITKSATNSGIVKVDSKATRYLDGQEVWHMEVAGGPCKTTDLYTLGDTKKTMRMDVLNLIGILRNHFDCDIKLATKIKVFCTQVIGTRMTLYALNMLPDGRFLSSELATALIPFSFHGRNQYKSLLRMMAIFHDEITKQEELMGEIERSVLRSKGTTVRHVLKIPDELFE
;
A
#
# COMPACT_ATOMS: atom_id res chain seq x y z
N MET A 1 3.35 10.10 16.21
CA MET A 1 2.28 11.12 16.11
C MET A 1 1.08 10.45 15.44
N ARG A 2 -0.15 10.67 15.95
CA ARG A 2 -1.38 10.14 15.34
C ARG A 2 -2.13 11.28 14.68
N GLY A 3 -2.48 11.13 13.41
CA GLY A 3 -3.27 12.08 12.64
C GLY A 3 -4.54 11.42 12.10
N ARG A 4 -5.62 12.19 11.97
CA ARG A 4 -6.83 11.78 11.26
C ARG A 4 -7.00 12.63 10.03
N PHE A 5 -7.30 11.99 8.90
CA PHE A 5 -7.61 12.67 7.66
C PHE A 5 -8.64 11.87 6.88
N LEU A 6 -9.76 12.50 6.52
CA LEU A 6 -10.93 11.84 5.92
C LEU A 6 -11.35 10.62 6.76
N ASN A 7 -11.53 9.46 6.12
CA ASN A 7 -11.85 8.20 6.75
C ASN A 7 -10.59 7.38 7.12
N HIS A 8 -9.42 8.01 7.24
CA HIS A 8 -8.14 7.33 7.44
C HIS A 8 -7.41 7.81 8.70
N ASN A 9 -6.83 6.87 9.44
CA ASN A 9 -5.93 7.12 10.57
C ASN A 9 -4.48 6.95 10.11
N PHE A 10 -3.64 7.94 10.38
CA PHE A 10 -2.21 7.92 10.08
C PHE A 10 -1.40 7.81 11.37
N ASP A 11 -0.53 6.80 11.43
CA ASP A 11 0.42 6.58 12.52
C ASP A 11 1.85 6.83 12.01
N TRP A 12 2.56 7.77 12.63
CA TRP A 12 3.84 8.32 12.12
C TRP A 12 5.08 8.01 12.97
N ILE A 13 5.10 6.90 13.70
CA ILE A 13 6.27 6.42 14.46
C ILE A 13 6.25 4.89 14.37
N GLU A 14 7.41 4.26 14.11
CA GLU A 14 7.68 2.80 14.16
C GLU A 14 6.51 2.04 14.79
N SER A 15 5.53 1.69 13.96
CA SER A 15 4.27 1.19 14.47
C SER A 15 4.34 -0.33 14.44
N HIS A 16 4.09 -0.95 15.59
CA HIS A 16 3.78 -2.37 15.63
C HIS A 16 2.40 -2.55 14.99
N ALA A 17 2.39 -2.79 13.68
CA ALA A 17 1.16 -3.04 12.95
C ALA A 17 0.73 -4.48 13.20
N SER A 18 -0.39 -4.67 13.89
CA SER A 18 -1.09 -5.95 13.90
C SER A 18 -1.55 -6.22 12.48
N SER A 19 -0.92 -7.17 11.79
CA SER A 19 -1.41 -7.75 10.55
C SER A 19 -2.84 -8.20 10.81
N ALA A 20 -3.80 -7.57 10.12
CA ALA A 20 -5.18 -7.98 10.17
C ALA A 20 -5.31 -9.34 9.45
N LYS A 21 -5.13 -10.41 10.23
CA LYS A 21 -5.66 -11.77 10.03
C LYS A 21 -5.44 -12.40 8.64
N ILE A 22 -4.21 -12.76 8.29
CA ILE A 22 -3.97 -13.94 7.43
C ILE A 22 -2.72 -14.69 7.90
N THR A 23 -2.73 -15.20 9.13
CA THR A 23 -2.05 -16.45 9.56
C THR A 23 -2.27 -16.62 11.06
N LYS A 24 -3.19 -17.50 11.46
CA LYS A 24 -3.06 -18.17 12.76
C LYS A 24 -2.00 -19.26 12.59
N SER A 25 -0.74 -18.84 12.49
CA SER A 25 0.40 -19.73 12.74
C SER A 25 0.81 -19.54 14.19
N ALA A 26 0.96 -20.64 14.94
CA ALA A 26 1.27 -20.61 16.37
C ALA A 26 2.66 -20.00 16.70
N THR A 27 3.46 -19.68 15.69
CA THR A 27 4.83 -19.17 15.84
C THR A 27 5.05 -17.77 15.29
N ASN A 28 4.04 -17.12 14.67
CA ASN A 28 4.21 -15.81 14.07
C ASN A 28 3.29 -14.80 14.77
N SER A 29 3.85 -13.78 15.43
CA SER A 29 3.10 -12.82 16.24
C SER A 29 2.17 -11.91 15.42
N GLY A 30 2.21 -12.00 14.09
CA GLY A 30 1.40 -11.18 13.19
C GLY A 30 1.72 -9.69 13.28
N ILE A 31 2.86 -9.31 13.86
CA ILE A 31 3.27 -7.91 14.01
C ILE A 31 4.30 -7.59 12.94
N VAL A 32 3.93 -6.75 11.97
CA VAL A 32 4.88 -6.17 11.01
C VAL A 32 5.30 -4.80 11.54
N LYS A 33 6.60 -4.59 11.71
CA LYS A 33 7.17 -3.28 12.01
C LYS A 33 7.20 -2.48 10.70
N VAL A 34 6.52 -1.33 10.66
CA VAL A 34 6.52 -0.39 9.54
C VAL A 34 6.83 1.01 10.06
N ASP A 35 7.51 1.84 9.26
CA ASP A 35 7.94 3.17 9.69
C ASP A 35 6.77 4.17 9.75
N SER A 36 5.78 4.01 8.87
CA SER A 36 4.50 4.73 8.94
C SER A 36 3.40 3.94 8.24
N LYS A 37 2.15 4.17 8.62
CA LYS A 37 1.00 3.57 7.92
C LYS A 37 -0.26 4.42 8.00
N ALA A 38 -1.17 4.15 7.06
CA ALA A 38 -2.52 4.67 7.04
C ALA A 38 -3.51 3.50 6.98
N THR A 39 -4.42 3.47 7.95
CA THR A 39 -5.52 2.50 7.99
C THR A 39 -6.84 3.21 7.75
N ARG A 40 -7.68 2.60 6.93
CA ARG A 40 -9.05 3.06 6.74
C ARG A 40 -9.87 2.73 7.98
N TYR A 41 -10.60 3.71 8.48
CA TYR A 41 -11.34 3.65 9.73
C TYR A 41 -12.50 2.64 9.69
N LEU A 42 -13.19 2.57 8.54
CA LEU A 42 -14.41 1.79 8.36
C LEU A 42 -14.19 0.28 8.52
N ASP A 43 -13.06 -0.23 8.03
CA ASP A 43 -12.78 -1.67 7.95
C ASP A 43 -11.41 -2.07 8.51
N GLY A 44 -10.64 -1.10 9.01
CA GLY A 44 -9.30 -1.30 9.55
C GLY A 44 -8.25 -1.71 8.51
N GLN A 45 -8.57 -1.64 7.22
CA GLN A 45 -7.66 -2.11 6.17
C GLN A 45 -6.53 -1.11 5.93
N GLU A 46 -5.32 -1.62 5.74
CA GLU A 46 -4.14 -0.81 5.45
C GLU A 46 -4.17 -0.39 3.97
N VAL A 47 -4.24 0.91 3.72
CA VAL A 47 -4.30 1.49 2.36
C VAL A 47 -2.97 2.10 1.95
N TRP A 48 -2.12 2.43 2.92
CA TRP A 48 -0.80 2.96 2.70
C TRP A 48 0.16 2.59 3.84
N HIS A 49 1.42 2.35 3.50
CA HIS A 49 2.51 2.30 4.45
C HIS A 49 3.82 2.83 3.86
N MET A 50 4.76 3.13 4.73
CA MET A 50 6.11 3.59 4.40
C MET A 50 7.15 2.66 5.00
N GLU A 51 8.14 2.31 4.20
CA GLU A 51 9.33 1.58 4.61
C GLU A 51 10.60 2.36 4.25
N VAL A 52 11.49 2.53 5.21
CA VAL A 52 12.79 3.19 5.08
C VAL A 52 13.89 2.14 5.12
N ALA A 53 14.41 1.80 3.96
CA ALA A 53 15.48 0.81 3.82
C ALA A 53 16.85 1.45 4.06
N GLY A 54 17.39 1.22 5.26
CA GLY A 54 18.74 1.59 5.69
C GLY A 54 18.96 3.10 5.94
N GLY A 55 20.07 3.43 6.59
CA GLY A 55 20.42 4.81 6.94
C GLY A 55 21.14 5.56 5.81
N PRO A 56 21.10 6.91 5.77
CA PRO A 56 21.62 7.72 4.66
C PRO A 56 23.12 7.55 4.37
N CYS A 57 23.88 6.94 5.30
CA CYS A 57 25.33 6.78 5.19
C CYS A 57 25.82 5.32 5.09
N LYS A 58 24.94 4.32 5.29
CA LYS A 58 25.29 2.88 5.27
C LYS A 58 24.09 2.03 4.84
N THR A 59 23.80 1.99 3.55
CA THR A 59 22.90 1.00 2.94
C THR A 59 23.73 -0.11 2.33
N THR A 60 23.59 -1.34 2.80
CA THR A 60 24.13 -2.53 2.16
C THR A 60 23.03 -3.13 1.27
N ASP A 61 23.32 -3.32 -0.02
CA ASP A 61 22.35 -3.73 -1.05
C ASP A 61 21.52 -4.97 -0.66
N LEU A 62 22.11 -5.88 0.11
CA LEU A 62 21.46 -7.10 0.59
C LEU A 62 20.26 -6.81 1.52
N TYR A 63 20.41 -5.84 2.44
CA TYR A 63 19.33 -5.48 3.38
C TYR A 63 18.22 -4.72 2.65
N THR A 64 18.58 -3.76 1.80
CA THR A 64 17.62 -3.01 0.99
C THR A 64 16.78 -3.94 0.10
N LEU A 65 17.40 -4.95 -0.53
CA LEU A 65 16.67 -5.93 -1.32
C LEU A 65 15.72 -6.79 -0.46
N GLY A 66 16.18 -7.22 0.72
CA GLY A 66 15.37 -7.98 1.67
C GLY A 66 14.14 -7.20 2.11
N ASP A 67 14.33 -5.95 2.52
CA ASP A 67 13.26 -5.05 2.97
C ASP A 67 12.28 -4.78 1.83
N THR A 68 12.78 -4.46 0.62
CA THR A 68 11.93 -4.26 -0.56
C THR A 68 11.04 -5.48 -0.86
N LYS A 69 11.61 -6.69 -0.82
CA LYS A 69 10.85 -7.93 -1.04
C LYS A 69 9.76 -8.12 0.01
N LYS A 70 10.07 -7.84 1.28
CA LYS A 70 9.12 -7.93 2.39
C LYS A 70 7.98 -6.91 2.23
N THR A 71 8.31 -5.66 1.88
CA THR A 71 7.34 -4.59 1.60
C THR A 71 6.40 -4.99 0.45
N MET A 72 6.94 -5.46 -0.67
CA MET A 72 6.12 -5.90 -1.81
C MET A 72 5.21 -7.09 -1.46
N ARG A 73 5.71 -8.07 -0.68
CA ARG A 73 4.87 -9.19 -0.19
C ARG A 73 3.72 -8.67 0.68
N MET A 74 3.98 -7.71 1.55
CA MET A 74 2.95 -7.08 2.40
C MET A 74 1.90 -6.34 1.56
N ASP A 75 2.32 -5.60 0.54
CA ASP A 75 1.39 -4.89 -0.36
C ASP A 75 0.46 -5.85 -1.09
N VAL A 76 0.99 -6.96 -1.60
CA VAL A 76 0.19 -8.00 -2.26
C VAL A 76 -0.81 -8.59 -1.29
N LEU A 77 -0.40 -8.90 -0.05
CA LEU A 77 -1.30 -9.42 0.98
C LEU A 77 -2.39 -8.41 1.39
N ASN A 78 -2.03 -7.13 1.53
CA ASN A 78 -2.99 -6.06 1.81
C ASN A 78 -4.01 -5.94 0.68
N LEU A 79 -3.56 -5.96 -0.58
CA LEU A 79 -4.44 -5.89 -1.75
C LEU A 79 -5.35 -7.12 -1.85
N ILE A 80 -4.82 -8.32 -1.62
CA ILE A 80 -5.62 -9.55 -1.53
C ILE A 80 -6.66 -9.39 -0.41
N GLY A 81 -6.28 -8.87 0.76
CA GLY A 81 -7.19 -8.60 1.88
C GLY A 81 -8.36 -7.72 1.47
N ILE A 82 -8.09 -6.60 0.77
CA ILE A 82 -9.12 -5.71 0.22
C ILE A 82 -10.02 -6.47 -0.77
N LEU A 83 -9.41 -7.13 -1.76
CA LEU A 83 -10.13 -7.81 -2.83
C LEU A 83 -11.01 -8.97 -2.32
N ARG A 84 -10.61 -9.67 -1.26
CA ARG A 84 -11.41 -10.73 -0.61
C ARG A 84 -12.69 -10.19 0.01
N ASN A 85 -12.69 -8.95 0.51
CA ASN A 85 -13.89 -8.30 1.03
C ASN A 85 -14.84 -7.83 -0.08
N HIS A 86 -14.40 -7.91 -1.35
CA HIS A 86 -15.17 -7.52 -2.53
C HIS A 86 -15.19 -8.62 -3.61
N PHE A 87 -15.31 -9.88 -3.23
CA PHE A 87 -15.25 -11.02 -4.16
C PHE A 87 -16.25 -10.96 -5.32
N ASP A 88 -17.42 -10.38 -5.09
CA ASP A 88 -18.51 -10.31 -6.07
C ASP A 88 -18.45 -9.01 -6.91
N CYS A 89 -17.41 -8.19 -6.70
CA CYS A 89 -17.13 -6.99 -7.50
C CYS A 89 -16.71 -7.36 -8.92
N ASP A 90 -17.18 -6.58 -9.89
CA ASP A 90 -16.77 -6.68 -11.30
C ASP A 90 -15.28 -6.37 -11.44
N ILE A 91 -14.55 -7.18 -12.21
CA ILE A 91 -13.11 -7.01 -12.46
C ILE A 91 -12.78 -5.60 -12.98
N LYS A 92 -13.64 -5.00 -13.81
CA LYS A 92 -13.42 -3.63 -14.34
C LYS A 92 -13.32 -2.57 -13.25
N LEU A 93 -14.01 -2.76 -12.12
CA LEU A 93 -13.90 -1.90 -10.96
C LEU A 93 -12.76 -2.36 -10.04
N ALA A 94 -12.67 -3.67 -9.78
CA ALA A 94 -11.69 -4.22 -8.85
C ALA A 94 -10.24 -3.97 -9.28
N THR A 95 -9.95 -3.98 -10.57
CA THR A 95 -8.62 -3.68 -11.15
C THR A 95 -8.14 -2.25 -10.90
N LYS A 96 -9.07 -1.34 -10.54
CA LYS A 96 -8.77 0.04 -10.17
C LYS A 96 -8.42 0.20 -8.69
N ILE A 97 -8.73 -0.79 -7.85
CA ILE A 97 -8.38 -0.78 -6.42
C ILE A 97 -6.86 -0.80 -6.30
N LYS A 98 -6.32 0.20 -5.60
CA LYS A 98 -4.89 0.32 -5.31
C LYS A 98 -4.58 0.17 -3.83
N VAL A 99 -3.43 -0.44 -3.54
CA VAL A 99 -2.67 -0.24 -2.30
C VAL A 99 -1.50 0.68 -2.63
N PHE A 100 -1.23 1.66 -1.79
CA PHE A 100 -0.13 2.60 -1.99
C PHE A 100 1.02 2.27 -1.05
N CYS A 101 2.25 2.49 -1.49
CA CYS A 101 3.40 2.38 -0.61
C CYS A 101 4.42 3.47 -0.94
N THR A 102 5.09 3.96 0.10
CA THR A 102 6.23 4.84 -0.05
C THR A 102 7.50 4.14 0.41
N GLN A 103 8.42 3.95 -0.50
CA GLN A 103 9.72 3.36 -0.19
C GLN A 103 10.79 4.44 -0.15
N VAL A 104 11.57 4.48 0.92
CA VAL A 104 12.74 5.34 1.04
C VAL A 104 13.99 4.48 0.99
N ILE A 105 14.82 4.68 -0.03
CA ILE A 105 16.12 4.02 -0.17
C ILE A 105 17.20 5.10 -0.21
N GLY A 106 18.05 5.13 0.82
CA GLY A 106 19.03 6.21 0.99
C GLY A 106 18.34 7.57 1.05
N THR A 107 18.54 8.40 0.03
CA THR A 107 17.91 9.73 -0.07
C THR A 107 16.72 9.78 -1.03
N ARG A 108 16.42 8.68 -1.73
CA ARG A 108 15.35 8.61 -2.72
C ARG A 108 14.07 8.08 -2.08
N MET A 109 13.02 8.87 -2.14
CA MET A 109 11.66 8.49 -1.76
C MET A 109 10.86 8.21 -3.02
N THR A 110 10.23 7.05 -3.10
CA THR A 110 9.43 6.62 -4.25
C THR A 110 8.05 6.22 -3.76
N LEU A 111 7.01 6.86 -4.30
CA LEU A 111 5.62 6.51 -4.11
C LEU A 111 5.19 5.61 -5.28
N TYR A 112 4.67 4.43 -4.97
CA TYR A 112 4.10 3.53 -5.96
C TYR A 112 2.71 3.05 -5.55
N ALA A 113 1.97 2.53 -6.53
CA ALA A 113 0.70 1.85 -6.31
C ALA A 113 0.78 0.42 -6.82
N LEU A 114 0.17 -0.49 -6.07
CA LEU A 114 -0.05 -1.88 -6.44
C LEU A 114 -1.54 -2.09 -6.76
N ASN A 115 -1.85 -2.69 -7.90
CA ASN A 115 -3.21 -3.10 -8.28
C ASN A 115 -3.22 -4.47 -8.96
N MET A 116 -4.43 -5.05 -9.08
CA MET A 116 -4.64 -6.31 -9.78
C MET A 116 -4.95 -6.04 -11.26
N LEU A 117 -4.41 -6.85 -12.15
CA LEU A 117 -4.72 -6.88 -13.58
C LEU A 117 -5.95 -7.76 -13.86
N PRO A 118 -6.61 -7.62 -15.03
CA PRO A 118 -7.80 -8.41 -15.36
C PRO A 118 -7.59 -9.94 -15.38
N ASP A 119 -6.33 -10.41 -15.46
CA ASP A 119 -5.94 -11.81 -15.44
C ASP A 119 -5.50 -12.32 -14.05
N GLY A 120 -5.59 -11.47 -13.02
CA GLY A 120 -5.28 -11.80 -11.63
C GLY A 120 -3.81 -11.60 -11.24
N ARG A 121 -2.95 -11.19 -12.18
CA ARG A 121 -1.58 -10.78 -11.84
C ARG A 121 -1.58 -9.44 -11.11
N PHE A 122 -0.52 -9.18 -10.35
CA PHE A 122 -0.32 -7.90 -9.68
C PHE A 122 0.63 -7.01 -10.48
N LEU A 123 0.34 -5.72 -10.52
CA LEU A 123 1.18 -4.70 -11.16
C LEU A 123 1.53 -3.63 -10.13
N SER A 124 2.83 -3.38 -9.94
CA SER A 124 3.32 -2.20 -9.22
C SER A 124 3.71 -1.12 -10.23
N SER A 125 3.24 0.11 -10.01
CA SER A 125 3.52 1.26 -10.85
C SER A 125 4.02 2.43 -10.00
N GLU A 126 5.18 2.98 -10.36
CA GLU A 126 5.68 4.22 -9.76
C GLU A 126 4.76 5.40 -10.11
N LEU A 127 4.34 6.14 -9.09
CA LEU A 127 3.50 7.34 -9.24
C LEU A 127 4.35 8.60 -9.20
N ALA A 128 5.34 8.65 -8.32
CA ALA A 128 6.26 9.77 -8.18
C ALA A 128 7.52 9.35 -7.44
N THR A 129 8.63 10.05 -7.73
CA THR A 129 9.90 9.94 -7.00
C THR A 129 10.42 11.32 -6.66
N ALA A 130 10.99 11.46 -5.46
CA ALA A 130 11.58 12.69 -4.96
C ALA A 130 12.84 12.38 -4.14
N LEU A 131 13.72 13.37 -4.02
CA LEU A 131 14.88 13.30 -3.14
C LEU A 131 14.54 13.97 -1.82
N ILE A 132 14.86 13.31 -0.70
CA ILE A 132 14.73 13.87 0.63
C ILE A 132 15.82 14.93 0.81
N PRO A 133 15.46 16.20 1.08
CA PRO A 133 16.42 17.26 1.31
C PRO A 133 17.04 17.12 2.70
N PHE A 134 18.30 16.68 2.76
CA PHE A 134 19.12 16.75 3.98
C PHE A 134 19.86 18.10 4.11
N SER A 135 19.55 19.06 3.25
CA SER A 135 20.13 20.41 3.21
C SER A 135 19.06 21.46 2.92
N PHE A 136 19.13 22.57 3.65
CA PHE A 136 18.26 23.73 3.43
C PHE A 136 18.49 24.44 2.08
N HIS A 137 19.60 24.15 1.39
CA HIS A 137 19.84 24.59 0.02
C HIS A 137 19.00 23.81 -1.01
N GLY A 138 18.36 22.71 -0.59
CA GLY A 138 17.53 21.83 -1.39
C GLY A 138 16.10 22.33 -1.64
N ARG A 139 15.86 23.64 -1.81
CA ARG A 139 14.48 24.20 -1.95
C ARG A 139 13.65 23.48 -3.02
N ASN A 140 14.25 23.10 -4.14
CA ASN A 140 13.56 22.38 -5.21
C ASN A 140 13.19 20.94 -4.82
N GLN A 141 13.99 20.28 -3.96
CA GLN A 141 13.71 18.94 -3.45
C GLN A 141 12.47 18.95 -2.54
N TYR A 142 12.32 19.98 -1.70
CA TYR A 142 11.08 20.19 -0.93
C TYR A 142 9.84 20.33 -1.82
N LYS A 143 9.94 21.07 -2.94
CA LYS A 143 8.83 21.16 -3.90
C LYS A 143 8.46 19.80 -4.50
N SER A 144 9.45 18.97 -4.84
CA SER A 144 9.21 17.62 -5.35
C SER A 144 8.52 16.73 -4.32
N LEU A 145 8.91 16.80 -3.05
CA LEU A 145 8.23 16.08 -1.96
C LEU A 145 6.78 16.54 -1.79
N LEU A 146 6.53 17.85 -1.76
CA LEU A 146 5.17 18.38 -1.66
C LEU A 146 4.30 17.97 -2.85
N ARG A 147 4.88 17.94 -4.06
CA ARG A 147 4.18 17.43 -5.25
C ARG A 147 3.85 15.95 -5.15
N MET A 148 4.77 15.12 -4.65
CA MET A 148 4.50 13.70 -4.40
C MET A 148 3.35 13.52 -3.40
N MET A 149 3.31 14.30 -2.32
CA MET A 149 2.21 14.25 -1.35
C MET A 149 0.88 14.70 -1.96
N ALA A 150 0.89 15.67 -2.86
CA ALA A 150 -0.31 16.07 -3.60
C ALA A 150 -0.81 14.94 -4.52
N ILE A 151 0.09 14.27 -5.24
CA ILE A 151 -0.26 13.09 -6.06
C ILE A 151 -0.86 11.97 -5.20
N PHE A 152 -0.23 11.68 -4.05
CA PHE A 152 -0.76 10.70 -3.11
C PHE A 152 -2.17 11.05 -2.63
N HIS A 153 -2.39 12.31 -2.26
CA HIS A 153 -3.69 12.81 -1.82
C HIS A 153 -4.75 12.60 -2.92
N ASP A 154 -4.48 13.03 -4.14
CA ASP A 154 -5.41 12.87 -5.26
C ASP A 154 -5.75 11.41 -5.55
N GLU A 155 -4.78 10.50 -5.42
CA GLU A 155 -5.02 9.06 -5.60
C GLU A 155 -5.86 8.46 -4.46
N ILE A 156 -5.67 8.90 -3.21
CA ILE A 156 -6.52 8.48 -2.09
C ILE A 156 -7.95 8.97 -2.28
N THR A 157 -8.16 10.22 -2.72
CA THR A 157 -9.51 10.73 -3.01
C THR A 157 -10.20 9.92 -4.10
N LYS A 158 -9.52 9.61 -5.21
CA LYS A 158 -10.06 8.74 -6.27
C LYS A 158 -10.38 7.33 -5.75
N GLN A 159 -9.53 6.79 -4.87
CA GLN A 159 -9.76 5.50 -4.26
C GLN A 159 -11.03 5.53 -3.38
N GLU A 160 -11.26 6.58 -2.59
CA GLU A 160 -12.49 6.73 -1.79
C GLU A 160 -13.75 6.79 -2.66
N GLU A 161 -13.72 7.54 -3.76
CA GLU A 161 -14.82 7.61 -4.73
C GLU A 161 -15.12 6.22 -5.35
N LEU A 162 -14.07 5.49 -5.74
CA LEU A 162 -14.16 4.14 -6.28
C LEU A 162 -14.78 3.18 -5.25
N MET A 163 -14.38 3.25 -3.99
CA MET A 163 -14.96 2.39 -2.95
C MET A 163 -16.46 2.64 -2.79
N GLY A 164 -16.89 3.91 -2.82
CA GLY A 164 -18.30 4.24 -2.80
C GLY A 164 -19.06 3.80 -4.06
N GLU A 165 -18.42 3.73 -5.23
CA GLU A 165 -18.99 3.13 -6.44
C GLU A 165 -19.15 1.61 -6.29
N ILE A 166 -18.13 0.93 -5.77
CA ILE A 166 -18.14 -0.51 -5.55
C ILE A 166 -19.30 -0.89 -4.63
N GLU A 167 -19.44 -0.24 -3.47
CA GLU A 167 -20.52 -0.49 -2.52
C GLU A 167 -21.92 -0.36 -3.14
N ARG A 168 -22.11 0.62 -4.05
CA ARG A 168 -23.38 0.81 -4.79
C ARG A 168 -23.60 -0.24 -5.88
N SER A 169 -22.53 -0.78 -6.46
CA SER A 169 -22.57 -1.70 -7.61
C SER A 169 -22.70 -3.18 -7.27
N VAL A 170 -22.30 -3.59 -6.05
CA VAL A 170 -22.23 -5.02 -5.61
C VAL A 170 -23.57 -5.75 -5.71
N LEU A 171 -24.70 -5.04 -5.83
CA LEU A 171 -26.02 -5.65 -5.99
C LEU A 171 -26.29 -6.29 -7.37
N ARG A 172 -25.41 -6.15 -8.38
CA ARG A 172 -25.78 -6.49 -9.79
C ARG A 172 -24.67 -6.98 -10.75
N SER A 173 -23.58 -7.62 -10.31
CA SER A 173 -22.58 -8.09 -11.30
C SER A 173 -23.07 -9.33 -12.07
N LYS A 174 -23.11 -9.25 -13.41
CA LYS A 174 -23.47 -10.35 -14.33
C LYS A 174 -22.25 -10.89 -15.10
N GLY A 175 -21.04 -10.48 -14.74
CA GLY A 175 -19.79 -10.76 -15.46
C GLY A 175 -18.72 -11.41 -14.60
N THR A 176 -17.48 -11.46 -15.11
CA THR A 176 -16.34 -11.99 -14.36
C THR A 176 -16.06 -11.14 -13.12
N THR A 177 -16.11 -11.77 -11.96
CA THR A 177 -15.87 -11.12 -10.67
C THR A 177 -14.48 -11.43 -10.13
N VAL A 178 -14.06 -10.69 -9.10
CA VAL A 178 -12.80 -10.93 -8.37
C VAL A 178 -12.64 -12.39 -7.96
N ARG A 179 -13.73 -13.04 -7.50
CA ARG A 179 -13.73 -14.46 -7.09
C ARG A 179 -13.19 -15.41 -8.16
N HIS A 180 -13.41 -15.10 -9.44
CA HIS A 180 -13.01 -15.97 -10.55
C HIS A 180 -11.52 -15.85 -10.90
N VAL A 181 -10.87 -14.75 -10.52
CA VAL A 181 -9.57 -14.36 -11.07
C VAL A 181 -8.51 -14.12 -9.99
N LEU A 182 -8.91 -13.79 -8.76
CA LEU A 182 -7.97 -13.59 -7.66
C LEU A 182 -7.23 -14.90 -7.36
N LYS A 183 -5.96 -14.95 -7.76
CA LYS A 183 -5.03 -16.01 -7.38
C LYS A 183 -4.36 -15.59 -6.09
N ILE A 184 -4.35 -16.47 -5.10
CA ILE A 184 -3.58 -16.29 -3.88
C ILE A 184 -2.29 -17.08 -4.09
N PRO A 185 -1.12 -16.43 -4.27
CA PRO A 185 0.14 -17.13 -4.43
C PRO A 185 0.47 -17.99 -3.20
N ASP A 186 0.79 -19.27 -3.42
CA ASP A 186 1.17 -20.19 -2.33
C ASP A 186 2.50 -19.76 -1.66
N GLU A 187 3.40 -19.15 -2.44
CA GLU A 187 4.71 -18.61 -2.02
C GLU A 187 4.62 -17.43 -1.03
N LEU A 188 3.42 -16.91 -0.74
CA LEU A 188 3.22 -15.85 0.25
C LEU A 188 3.22 -16.38 1.70
N PHE A 189 3.13 -17.70 1.88
CA PHE A 189 3.08 -18.35 3.19
C PHE A 189 4.38 -19.08 3.58
N GLU A 190 5.41 -19.02 2.73
CA GLU A 190 6.79 -19.50 2.98
C GLU A 190 7.75 -18.35 3.34
#